data_AF-A0A2E9VDA4-F1
#
_entry.id   AF-A0A2E9VDA4-F1
#
_cell.length_a   1.000
_cell.length_b   1.000
_cell.length_c   1.000
_cell.angle_alpha   90.00
_cell.angle_beta   90.00
_cell.angle_gamma   90.00
#
_symmetry.space_group_name_H-M   'P 1'
#
loop_
_entity.id
_entity.type
_entity.pdbx_description
1 polymer ?
#
loop_
_entity_poly.entity_id
_entity_poly.type
_entity_poly.pdbx_seq_one_letter_code
_entity_poly.pdbx_strand_id
1 'polypeptide(L)'
;MSIEALACGTLVVASNTAGSMEVQSFFPHDMTLYDGRNPNALCTAVRSAMVRGALRTGSETARTIKARFRPSNCVAAHHEIYEQTLRESFDSRSNWS
;
A
#
# COMPACT_ATOMS: atom_id res chain seq x y z
N MET A 1 -6.56 1.38 5.96
CA MET A 1 -6.66 0.13 6.75
C MET A 1 -5.44 -0.79 6.57
N SER A 2 -5.09 -1.29 5.37
CA SER A 2 -3.99 -2.28 5.23
C SER A 2 -2.63 -1.79 5.73
N ILE A 3 -2.21 -0.58 5.36
CA ILE A 3 -0.92 0.00 5.77
C ILE A 3 -0.86 0.22 7.29
N GLU A 4 -1.97 0.62 7.91
CA GLU A 4 -2.04 0.84 9.36
C GLU A 4 -1.90 -0.49 10.12
N ALA A 5 -2.58 -1.54 9.66
CA ALA A 5 -2.43 -2.88 10.23
C ALA A 5 -0.98 -3.36 10.13
N LEU A 6 -0.35 -3.21 8.97
CA LEU A 6 1.07 -3.55 8.76
C LEU A 6 2.00 -2.74 9.68
N ALA A 7 1.72 -1.45 9.89
CA ALA A 7 2.48 -0.58 10.78
C ALA A 7 2.36 -1.00 12.25
N CYS A 8 1.20 -1.53 12.64
CA CYS A 8 0.96 -2.08 13.97
C CYS A 8 1.56 -3.48 14.17
N GLY A 9 2.22 -4.04 13.15
CA GLY A 9 2.83 -5.36 13.22
C GLY A 9 1.88 -6.50 12.85
N THR A 10 0.72 -6.22 12.27
CA THR A 10 -0.32 -7.21 11.95
C THR A 10 -0.24 -7.63 10.48
N LEU A 11 -0.22 -8.94 10.22
CA LEU A 11 -0.34 -9.48 8.87
C LEU A 11 -1.70 -9.13 8.24
N VAL A 12 -1.73 -8.92 6.93
CA VAL A 12 -2.95 -8.52 6.22
C VAL A 12 -3.41 -9.60 5.25
N VAL A 13 -4.69 -9.92 5.28
CA VAL A 13 -5.39 -10.65 4.22
C VAL A 13 -6.42 -9.71 3.60
N ALA A 14 -6.34 -9.49 2.29
CA ALA A 14 -7.21 -8.54 1.58
C ALA A 14 -7.67 -9.09 0.23
N SER A 15 -8.79 -8.60 -0.28
CA SER A 15 -9.23 -8.94 -1.63
C SER A 15 -8.31 -8.30 -2.68
N ASN A 16 -8.20 -8.92 -3.85
CA ASN A 16 -7.38 -8.49 -4.99
C ASN A 16 -7.92 -7.27 -5.76
N THR A 17 -8.44 -6.26 -5.05
CA THR A 17 -8.75 -4.96 -5.68
C THR A 17 -7.46 -4.26 -6.13
N ALA A 18 -7.56 -3.32 -7.09
CA ALA A 18 -6.40 -2.60 -7.62
C ALA A 18 -5.54 -1.97 -6.51
N GLY A 19 -6.16 -1.26 -5.57
CA GLY A 19 -5.43 -0.67 -4.44
C GLY A 19 -4.78 -1.70 -3.51
N SER A 20 -5.39 -2.86 -3.29
CA SER A 20 -4.76 -3.93 -2.49
C SER A 20 -3.58 -4.57 -3.22
N MET A 21 -3.66 -4.72 -4.55
CA MET A 21 -2.57 -5.22 -5.38
C MET A 21 -1.38 -4.25 -5.37
N GLU A 22 -1.66 -2.96 -5.50
CA GLU A 22 -0.64 -1.90 -5.38
C GLU A 22 0.07 -1.98 -4.02
N VAL A 23 -0.68 -2.04 -2.92
CA VAL A 23 -0.10 -2.14 -1.57
C VAL A 23 0.68 -3.45 -1.39
N GLN A 24 0.15 -4.59 -1.83
CA GLN A 24 0.81 -5.88 -1.68
C GLN A 24 2.16 -5.94 -2.41
N SER A 25 2.33 -5.21 -3.50
CA SER A 25 3.63 -5.12 -4.20
C SER A 25 4.77 -4.60 -3.31
N PHE A 26 4.46 -3.81 -2.28
CA PHE A 26 5.42 -3.33 -1.29
C PHE A 26 5.60 -4.28 -0.09
N PHE A 27 4.66 -5.19 0.13
CA PHE A 27 4.60 -6.06 1.31
C PHE A 27 4.29 -7.53 0.94
N PRO A 28 5.03 -8.14 -0.01
CA PRO A 28 4.66 -9.43 -0.60
C PRO A 28 4.63 -10.59 0.41
N HIS A 29 5.39 -10.48 1.50
CA HIS A 29 5.49 -11.51 2.53
C HIS A 29 4.45 -11.35 3.65
N ASP A 30 4.05 -10.10 3.92
CA ASP A 30 3.20 -9.74 5.07
C ASP A 30 1.75 -9.42 4.68
N MET A 31 1.47 -9.38 3.38
CA MET A 31 0.12 -9.19 2.83
C MET A 31 -0.22 -10.32 1.85
N THR A 32 -1.35 -10.98 2.08
CA THR A 32 -1.88 -12.05 1.23
C THR A 32 -3.15 -11.59 0.53
N LEU A 33 -3.20 -11.77 -0.78
CA LEU A 33 -4.39 -11.46 -1.57
C LEU A 33 -5.27 -12.69 -1.77
N TYR A 34 -6.58 -12.49 -1.82
CA TYR A 34 -7.55 -13.51 -2.25
C TYR A 34 -8.46 -12.96 -3.35
N ASP A 35 -9.01 -13.85 -4.17
CA ASP A 35 -10.02 -13.47 -5.15
C ASP A 35 -11.33 -13.11 -4.43
N GLY A 36 -11.69 -11.82 -4.46
CA GLY A 36 -12.88 -11.31 -3.78
C GLY A 36 -14.21 -11.89 -4.32
N ARG A 37 -14.19 -12.50 -5.51
CA ARG A 37 -15.37 -13.16 -6.11
C ARG A 37 -15.59 -14.58 -5.62
N ASN A 38 -14.61 -15.16 -4.90
CA ASN A 38 -14.68 -16.53 -4.40
C ASN A 38 -14.64 -16.54 -2.85
N PRO A 39 -15.75 -16.82 -2.15
CA PRO A 39 -15.79 -16.82 -0.70
C PRO A 39 -14.87 -17.88 -0.07
N ASN A 40 -14.62 -19.00 -0.76
CA ASN A 40 -13.70 -20.04 -0.27
C ASN A 40 -12.22 -19.61 -0.35
N ALA A 41 -11.90 -18.63 -1.20
CA ALA A 41 -10.55 -18.10 -1.32
C ALA A 41 -10.11 -17.37 -0.05
N LEU A 42 -11.03 -16.67 0.64
CA LEU A 42 -10.73 -16.01 1.92
C LEU A 42 -10.28 -17.02 2.98
N CYS A 43 -11.05 -18.11 3.17
CA CYS A 43 -10.71 -19.15 4.14
C CYS A 43 -9.35 -19.81 3.87
N THR A 44 -8.98 -19.91 2.59
CA THR A 44 -7.68 -20.46 2.17
C THR A 44 -6.55 -19.47 2.46
N ALA A 45 -6.75 -18.20 2.14
CA ALA A 45 -5.77 -17.14 2.39
C ALA A 45 -5.49 -16.95 3.89
N VAL A 46 -6.53 -16.96 4.74
CA VAL A 46 -6.38 -16.87 6.20
C VAL A 46 -5.60 -18.07 6.74
N ARG A 47 -5.94 -19.30 6.33
CA ARG A 47 -5.18 -20.50 6.75
C ARG A 47 -3.72 -20.43 6.33
N SER A 48 -3.44 -20.02 5.09
CA SER A 48 -2.08 -19.84 4.59
C SER A 48 -1.29 -18.78 5.37
N ALA A 49 -1.94 -17.69 5.80
CA ALA A 49 -1.32 -16.69 6.66
C ALA A 49 -0.99 -17.26 8.05
N MET A 50 -1.87 -18.07 8.64
CA MET A 50 -1.66 -18.65 9.98
C MET A 50 -0.57 -19.72 10.02
N VAL A 51 -0.41 -20.52 8.95
CA VAL A 51 0.60 -21.59 8.88
C VAL A 51 2.05 -21.06 8.89
N ARG A 52 2.26 -19.79 8.52
CA ARG A 52 3.60 -19.18 8.49
C ARG A 52 4.26 -19.03 9.86
N GLY A 53 3.56 -19.28 10.97
CA GLY A 53 4.11 -19.33 12.33
C GLY A 53 4.48 -17.97 12.93
N ALA A 54 4.91 -17.00 12.12
CA ALA A 54 5.04 -15.60 12.50
C ALA A 54 3.70 -14.88 12.31
N LEU A 55 3.04 -14.50 13.41
CA LEU A 55 1.81 -13.67 13.38
C LEU A 55 2.13 -12.17 13.28
N ARG A 56 3.39 -11.81 13.06
CA ARG A 56 3.87 -10.43 13.02
C ARG A 56 4.58 -10.13 11.73
N THR A 57 4.47 -8.88 11.29
CA THR A 57 5.19 -8.39 10.12
C THR A 57 6.71 -8.43 10.33
N GLY A 58 7.44 -8.61 9.25
CA GLY A 58 8.90 -8.64 9.26
C GLY A 58 9.54 -7.27 9.42
N SER A 59 10.85 -7.25 9.69
CA SER A 59 11.64 -6.01 9.79
C SER A 59 11.69 -5.22 8.48
N GLU A 60 11.49 -5.89 7.34
CA GLU A 60 11.35 -5.24 6.03
C GLU A 60 10.10 -4.37 5.95
N THR A 61 8.95 -4.84 6.44
CA THR A 61 7.71 -4.04 6.48
C THR A 61 7.91 -2.76 7.27
N ALA A 62 8.53 -2.83 8.45
CA ALA A 62 8.84 -1.64 9.24
C ALA A 62 9.75 -0.65 8.48
N ARG A 63 10.76 -1.15 7.76
CA ARG A 63 11.64 -0.32 6.92
C ARG A 63 10.88 0.34 5.78
N THR A 64 10.06 -0.42 5.05
CA THR A 64 9.25 0.09 3.93
C THR A 64 8.26 1.15 4.39
N ILE A 65 7.56 0.93 5.51
CA ILE A 65 6.65 1.91 6.10
C ILE A 65 7.40 3.18 6.48
N LYS A 66 8.55 3.06 7.15
CA LYS A 66 9.37 4.21 7.53
C LYS A 66 9.86 5.01 6.32
N ALA A 67 10.22 4.33 5.23
CA ALA A 67 10.79 4.96 4.04
C ALA A 67 9.73 5.57 3.12
N ARG A 68 8.54 4.98 3.01
CA ARG A 68 7.56 5.33 1.96
C ARG A 68 6.22 5.80 2.47
N PHE A 69 5.76 5.30 3.62
CA PHE A 69 4.37 5.45 4.05
C PHE A 69 4.22 6.24 5.36
N ARG A 70 5.29 6.89 5.85
CA ARG A 70 5.12 7.86 6.94
C ARG A 70 4.31 9.06 6.45
N PRO A 71 3.44 9.64 7.30
CA PRO A 71 2.65 10.81 6.92
C PRO A 71 3.48 11.94 6.32
N SER A 72 4.67 12.22 6.86
CA SER A 72 5.59 13.23 6.32
C SER A 72 5.97 12.99 4.86
N ASN A 73 6.21 11.73 4.48
CA ASN A 73 6.64 11.36 3.14
C ASN A 73 5.45 11.43 2.18
N CYS A 74 4.27 10.99 2.63
CA CYS A 74 3.03 11.11 1.85
C CYS A 74 2.71 12.58 1.57
N VAL A 75 2.79 13.46 2.58
CA VAL A 75 2.55 14.89 2.42
C VAL A 75 3.55 15.52 1.46
N ALA A 76 4.84 15.20 1.58
CA ALA A 76 5.87 15.68 0.67
C ALA A 76 5.59 15.27 -0.79
N ALA A 77 5.23 14.01 -1.03
CA ALA A 77 4.89 13.53 -2.37
C ALA A 77 3.64 14.21 -2.95
N HIS A 78 2.60 14.44 -2.15
CA HIS A 78 1.42 15.17 -2.61
C HIS A 78 1.75 16.64 -2.91
N HIS A 79 2.60 17.26 -2.09
CA HIS A 79 3.03 18.63 -2.30
C HIS A 79 3.79 18.79 -3.62
N GLU A 80 4.72 17.87 -3.92
CA GLU A 80 5.46 17.84 -5.18
C GLU A 80 4.53 17.73 -6.40
N ILE A 81 3.50 16.87 -6.33
CA ILE A 81 2.48 16.75 -7.38
C ILE A 81 1.73 18.07 -7.57
N TYR A 82 1.34 18.76 -6.48
CA TYR A 82 0.66 20.04 -6.57
C TYR A 82 1.55 21.11 -7.20
N GLU A 83 2.80 21.23 -6.77
CA GLU A 83 3.75 22.18 -7.34
C GLU A 83 3.99 21.91 -8.83
N GLN A 84 4.15 20.64 -9.22
CA GLN A 84 4.30 20.25 -10.62
C GLN A 84 3.05 20.63 -11.43
N THR A 85 1.86 20.27 -10.95
CA THR A 85 0.60 20.57 -11.63
C THR A 85 0.39 22.07 -11.81
N LEU A 86 0.76 22.87 -10.80
CA LEU A 86 0.68 24.33 -10.89
C LEU A 86 1.65 24.87 -11.95
N ARG A 87 2.92 24.42 -11.96
CA ARG A 87 3.90 24.82 -12.99
C ARG A 87 3.40 24.52 -14.40
N GLU A 88 2.96 23.30 -14.65
CA GLU A 88 2.43 22.88 -15.96
C GLU A 88 1.19 23.69 -16.38
N SER A 89 0.32 24.05 -15.42
CA SER A 89 -0.83 24.93 -15.69
C SER A 89 -0.42 26.36 -16.02
N PHE A 90 0.70 26.87 -15.50
CA PHE A 90 1.20 28.21 -15.86
C PHE A 90 1.83 28.19 -17.25
N ASP A 91 2.67 27.20 -17.56
CA ASP A 91 3.34 27.07 -18.86
C ASP A 91 2.32 26.89 -20.01
N SER A 92 1.25 26.12 -19.78
CA SER A 92 0.17 25.96 -20.75
C SER A 92 -0.62 27.24 -21.01
N ARG A 93 -0.74 28.15 -20.05
CA ARG A 93 -1.40 29.45 -20.25
C ARG A 93 -0.52 30.44 -21.02
N SER A 94 0.80 30.42 -20.80
CA SER A 94 1.73 31.29 -21.52
C SER A 94 1.92 30.93 -23.00
N ASN A 95 1.64 29.68 -23.39
CA ASN A 95 1.72 29.24 -24.78
C ASN A 95 0.48 29.61 -25.63
N TRP A 96 -0.54 30.25 -25.04
CA TRP A 96 -1.78 30.65 -25.70
C TRP A 96 -2.00 32.18 -25.70
N SER A 97 -1.01 32.95 -25.24
CA SER A 97 -0.95 34.41 -25.27
C SER A 97 0.10 34.89 -26.27
#